data_AF-A0A1J3FPB4-F1
#
_entry.id   AF-A0A1J3FPB4-F1
#
_cell.length_a   1.000
_cell.length_b   1.000
_cell.length_c   1.000
_cell.angle_alpha   90.00
_cell.angle_beta   90.00
_cell.angle_gamma   90.00
#
_symmetry.space_group_name_H-M   'P 1'
#
loop_
_entity.id
_entity.type
_entity.pdbx_description
1 polymer ?
#
loop_
_entity_poly.entity_id
_entity_poly.type
_entity_poly.pdbx_seq_one_letter_code
_entity_poly.pdbx_strand_id
1 'polypeptide(L)'
;EGGGSVIDVHGVTASQADVEVLFKVSGLEKADVIEPGWTDPQLICSQKNASSVKSGLGPFGLMVLASKNLEEYTSVYLRIFRARQNSKNHVVVMCSDQSRSSLERGNDKTTYGAFL
;
A
#
# COMPACT_ATOMS: atom_id res chain seq x y z
N GLU A 1 -19.23 -2.42 4.09
CA GLU A 1 -18.71 -1.04 4.16
C GLU A 1 -17.57 -1.02 5.17
N GLY A 2 -16.37 -0.70 4.73
CA GLY A 2 -15.15 -0.75 5.53
C GLY A 2 -13.99 -0.16 4.75
N GLY A 3 -14.22 1.00 4.15
CA GLY A 3 -13.17 1.76 3.47
C GLY A 3 -12.38 2.53 4.51
N GLY A 4 -11.04 2.44 4.47
CA GLY A 4 -10.19 3.34 5.24
C GLY A 4 -10.47 4.80 4.90
N SER A 5 -10.20 5.72 5.83
CA SER A 5 -10.34 7.16 5.60
C SER A 5 -9.01 7.79 5.19
N VAL A 6 -9.06 8.75 4.27
CA VAL A 6 -7.92 9.63 3.96
C VAL A 6 -7.94 10.78 4.96
N ILE A 7 -6.77 11.12 5.52
CA ILE A 7 -6.59 12.23 6.45
C ILE A 7 -5.54 13.16 5.84
N ASP A 8 -5.94 14.40 5.57
CA ASP A 8 -5.04 15.42 5.03
C ASP A 8 -4.09 15.92 6.13
N VAL A 9 -2.81 16.08 5.77
CA VAL A 9 -1.80 16.71 6.62
C VAL A 9 -1.58 18.13 6.13
N HIS A 10 -1.83 19.12 6.99
CA HIS A 10 -1.69 20.54 6.67
C HIS A 10 -0.43 21.13 7.30
N GLY A 11 -0.02 22.33 6.85
CA GLY A 11 1.10 23.08 7.43
C GLY A 11 2.48 22.67 6.93
N VAL A 12 2.55 21.85 5.87
CA VAL A 12 3.81 21.42 5.24
C VAL A 12 3.86 21.81 3.77
N THR A 13 5.06 22.03 3.25
CA THR A 13 5.29 22.13 1.80
C THR A 13 5.29 20.71 1.21
N ALA A 14 4.13 20.21 0.80
CA ALA A 14 3.95 18.80 0.42
C ALA A 14 4.84 18.31 -0.74
N SER A 15 5.34 19.20 -1.60
CA SER A 15 6.30 18.86 -2.67
C SER A 15 7.75 18.72 -2.18
N GLN A 16 8.05 19.18 -0.97
CA GLN A 16 9.38 19.14 -0.37
C GLN A 16 9.26 19.08 1.16
N ALA A 17 9.13 17.87 1.69
CA ALA A 17 9.03 17.61 3.12
C ALA A 17 9.73 16.30 3.47
N ASP A 18 10.08 16.17 4.74
CA ASP A 18 10.47 14.90 5.36
C ASP A 18 9.32 14.44 6.26
N VAL A 19 8.89 13.19 6.13
CA VAL A 19 7.69 12.66 6.79
C VAL A 19 8.01 11.29 7.38
N GLU A 20 7.92 11.19 8.70
CA GLU A 20 7.99 9.93 9.43
C GLU A 20 6.62 9.59 10.03
N VAL A 21 6.20 8.34 9.91
CA VAL A 21 4.93 7.84 10.46
C VAL A 21 5.11 6.50 11.16
N LEU A 22 4.33 6.29 12.23
CA LEU A 22 4.30 5.05 12.99
C LEU A 22 2.89 4.46 12.95
N PHE A 23 2.77 3.24 12.42
CA PHE A 23 1.50 2.51 12.38
C PHE A 23 1.47 1.44 13.49
N LYS A 24 0.50 1.56 14.41
CA LYS A 24 0.16 0.50 15.36
C LYS A 24 -1.04 -0.28 14.84
N VAL A 25 -0.82 -1.51 14.39
CA VAL A 25 -1.87 -2.36 13.81
C VAL A 25 -2.45 -3.29 14.88
N SER A 26 -3.77 -3.23 15.08
CA SER A 26 -4.53 -4.21 15.85
C SER A 26 -5.21 -5.21 14.93
N GLY A 27 -5.51 -6.41 15.44
CA GLY A 27 -6.29 -7.39 14.68
C GLY A 27 -5.49 -8.16 13.64
N LEU A 28 -4.18 -8.38 13.89
CA LEU A 28 -3.27 -9.12 13.00
C LEU A 28 -3.73 -10.54 12.67
N GLU A 29 -4.60 -11.12 13.50
CA GLU A 29 -5.25 -12.41 13.26
C GLU A 29 -6.24 -12.38 12.07
N LYS A 30 -6.74 -11.19 11.72
CA LYS A 30 -7.68 -10.96 10.60
C LYS A 30 -6.99 -10.83 9.25
N ALA A 31 -5.65 -10.72 9.23
CA ALA A 31 -4.92 -10.68 7.97
C ALA A 31 -5.14 -11.96 7.16
N ASP A 32 -5.34 -11.81 5.87
CA ASP A 32 -5.41 -12.95 4.97
C ASP A 32 -4.08 -13.70 4.93
N VAL A 33 -4.15 -15.00 4.64
CA VAL A 33 -2.95 -15.82 4.43
C VAL A 33 -2.34 -15.48 3.07
N ILE A 34 -1.05 -15.17 3.02
CA ILE A 34 -0.34 -14.92 1.75
C ILE A 34 -0.52 -16.11 0.81
N GLU A 35 -0.78 -15.85 -0.47
CA GLU A 35 -1.00 -16.94 -1.43
C GLU A 35 0.29 -17.74 -1.65
N PRO A 36 0.22 -19.08 -1.70
CA PRO A 36 1.36 -19.90 -2.08
C PRO A 36 1.92 -19.47 -3.44
N GLY A 37 3.22 -19.16 -3.49
CA GLY A 37 3.91 -18.72 -4.72
C GLY A 37 4.07 -17.21 -4.86
N TRP A 38 3.46 -16.40 -3.99
CA TRP A 38 3.73 -14.96 -3.91
C TRP A 38 5.12 -14.70 -3.33
N THR A 39 6.10 -14.76 -4.21
CA THR A 39 7.54 -14.64 -3.92
C THR A 39 8.16 -13.38 -4.52
N ASP A 40 7.41 -12.66 -5.34
CA ASP A 40 7.82 -11.39 -5.94
C ASP A 40 6.96 -10.26 -5.37
N PRO A 41 7.52 -9.39 -4.52
CA PRO A 41 6.76 -8.32 -3.88
C PRO A 41 6.33 -7.24 -4.87
N GLN A 42 7.05 -7.03 -5.97
CA GLN A 42 6.65 -6.09 -7.01
C GLN A 42 5.39 -6.57 -7.72
N LEU A 43 5.29 -7.87 -8.01
CA LEU A 43 4.05 -8.45 -8.56
C LEU A 43 2.89 -8.35 -7.57
N ILE A 44 3.13 -8.58 -6.27
CA ILE A 44 2.09 -8.43 -5.23
C ILE A 44 1.55 -6.99 -5.19
N CYS A 45 2.43 -5.99 -5.28
CA CYS A 45 2.03 -4.58 -5.28
C CYS A 45 1.34 -4.15 -6.57
N SER A 46 1.70 -4.77 -7.71
CA SER A 46 1.15 -4.45 -9.03
C SER A 46 -0.22 -5.08 -9.30
N GLN A 47 -0.62 -6.08 -8.53
CA GLN A 47 -1.94 -6.70 -8.64
C GLN A 47 -3.04 -5.73 -8.19
N LYS A 48 -3.77 -5.19 -9.17
CA LYS A 48 -4.94 -4.34 -8.95
C LYS A 48 -6.16 -5.22 -8.63
N ASN A 49 -6.57 -5.23 -7.36
CA ASN A 49 -7.85 -5.67 -6.83
C ASN A 49 -8.77 -6.41 -7.83
N ALA A 50 -8.48 -7.67 -8.13
CA ALA A 50 -9.56 -8.56 -8.50
C ALA A 50 -10.27 -8.90 -7.18
N SER A 51 -11.60 -8.81 -7.18
CA SER A 51 -12.51 -9.13 -6.06
C SER A 51 -12.39 -10.56 -5.50
N SER A 52 -11.34 -11.28 -5.88
CA SER A 52 -10.95 -12.63 -5.48
C SER A 52 -9.56 -12.71 -4.82
N VAL A 53 -8.82 -11.60 -4.71
CA VAL A 53 -7.46 -11.60 -4.15
C VAL A 53 -7.52 -11.25 -2.67
N LYS A 54 -7.01 -12.16 -1.83
CA LYS A 54 -6.70 -11.91 -0.42
C LYS A 54 -5.96 -10.58 -0.29
N SER A 55 -6.59 -9.58 0.33
CA SER A 55 -6.04 -8.23 0.42
C SER A 55 -5.00 -8.09 1.52
N GLY A 56 -4.97 -9.05 2.45
CA GLY A 56 -4.25 -8.88 3.71
C GLY A 56 -4.91 -7.79 4.56
N LEU A 57 -4.21 -7.33 5.60
CA LEU A 57 -4.52 -6.06 6.26
C LEU A 57 -3.85 -4.93 5.49
N GLY A 58 -4.64 -3.96 5.06
CA GLY A 58 -4.21 -2.83 4.25
C GLY A 58 -4.98 -2.74 2.94
N PRO A 59 -4.58 -1.83 2.03
CA PRO A 59 -3.42 -0.94 2.16
C PRO A 59 -3.60 0.16 3.21
N PHE A 60 -2.55 0.49 3.95
CA PHE A 60 -2.47 1.71 4.79
C PHE A 60 -1.07 2.32 4.69
N GLY A 61 -0.98 3.65 4.64
CA GLY A 61 0.26 4.35 4.33
C GLY A 61 0.05 5.83 4.03
N LEU A 62 0.86 6.35 3.12
CA LEU A 62 0.90 7.74 2.71
C LEU A 62 0.47 7.90 1.25
N MET A 63 -0.23 8.99 0.96
CA MET A 63 -0.40 9.51 -0.40
C MET A 63 0.48 10.76 -0.52
N VAL A 64 1.55 10.66 -1.29
CA VAL A 64 2.53 11.73 -1.49
C VAL A 64 2.42 12.31 -2.89
N LEU A 65 2.89 13.55 -3.05
CA LEU A 65 2.78 14.30 -4.32
C LEU A 65 1.34 14.26 -4.86
N ALA A 66 0.37 14.40 -3.96
CA ALA A 66 -1.04 14.24 -4.26
C ALA A 66 -1.67 15.58 -4.67
N SER A 67 -2.45 15.54 -5.75
CA SER A 67 -3.36 16.62 -6.12
C SER A 67 -4.50 16.73 -5.11
N LYS A 68 -5.09 17.93 -4.98
CA LYS A 68 -6.16 18.21 -4.02
C LYS A 68 -7.37 17.26 -4.12
N ASN A 69 -7.71 16.83 -5.33
CA ASN A 69 -8.85 15.94 -5.59
C ASN A 69 -8.44 14.46 -5.71
N LEU A 70 -7.18 14.13 -5.40
CA LEU A 70 -6.60 12.79 -5.56
C LEU A 70 -6.75 12.25 -7.00
N GLU A 71 -6.68 13.13 -8.00
CA GLU A 71 -6.59 12.76 -9.42
C GLU A 71 -5.23 12.14 -9.72
N GLU A 72 -4.18 12.82 -9.26
CA GLU A 72 -2.78 12.38 -9.19
C GLU A 72 -2.35 12.15 -7.73
N TYR A 73 -1.62 11.07 -7.47
CA TYR A 73 -0.89 10.78 -6.23
C TYR A 73 0.06 9.59 -6.41
N THR A 74 1.12 9.52 -5.61
CA THR A 74 1.93 8.31 -5.42
C THR A 74 1.60 7.70 -4.06
N SER A 75 1.23 6.43 -4.03
CA SER A 75 0.85 5.75 -2.78
C SER A 75 2.00 4.90 -2.25
N VAL A 76 2.48 5.22 -1.05
CA VAL A 76 3.51 4.44 -0.34
C VAL A 76 2.83 3.77 0.84
N TYR A 77 2.68 2.45 0.81
CA TYR A 77 1.84 1.75 1.78
C TYR A 77 2.36 0.37 2.15
N LEU A 78 1.82 -0.14 3.26
CA LEU A 78 2.07 -1.48 3.75
C LEU A 78 0.85 -2.38 3.51
N ARG A 79 1.12 -3.66 3.25
CA ARG A 79 0.15 -4.76 3.36
C ARG A 79 0.73 -5.82 4.30
N ILE A 80 -0.11 -6.37 5.18
CA ILE A 80 0.29 -7.42 6.12
C ILE A 80 -0.50 -8.68 5.82
N PHE A 81 0.21 -9.80 5.67
CA PHE A 81 -0.35 -11.12 5.47
C PHE A 81 0.04 -12.05 6.62
N ARG A 82 -0.76 -13.07 6.90
CA ARG A 82 -0.31 -14.22 7.68
C ARG A 82 0.51 -15.14 6.79
N ALA A 83 1.63 -15.65 7.30
CA ALA A 83 2.52 -16.51 6.51
C ALA A 83 1.85 -17.83 6.10
N ARG A 84 1.02 -18.41 6.98
CA ARG A 84 0.25 -19.66 6.77
C ARG A 84 -1.02 -19.65 7.63
N GLN A 85 -1.94 -20.56 7.35
CA GLN A 85 -3.13 -20.76 8.18
C GLN A 85 -2.72 -21.07 9.64
N ASN A 86 -3.38 -20.41 10.61
CA ASN A 86 -3.10 -20.54 12.05
C ASN A 86 -1.67 -20.21 12.49
N SER A 87 -0.87 -19.55 11.65
CA SER A 87 0.47 -19.07 12.00
C SER A 87 0.41 -17.77 12.79
N LYS A 88 1.36 -17.61 13.72
CA LYS A 88 1.64 -16.31 14.38
C LYS A 88 2.64 -15.45 13.59
N ASN A 89 3.26 -16.00 12.54
CA ASN A 89 4.21 -15.27 11.70
C ASN A 89 3.47 -14.51 10.61
N HIS A 90 3.93 -13.29 10.34
CA HIS A 90 3.37 -12.41 9.33
C HIS A 90 4.42 -12.08 8.28
N VAL A 91 3.95 -11.75 7.08
CA VAL A 91 4.75 -11.20 5.98
C VAL A 91 4.26 -9.78 5.75
N VAL A 92 5.19 -8.83 5.73
CA VAL A 92 4.89 -7.44 5.44
C VAL A 92 5.45 -7.11 4.06
N VAL A 93 4.61 -6.50 3.23
CA VAL A 93 4.99 -6.00 1.91
C VAL A 93 4.86 -4.49 1.92
N MET A 94 5.93 -3.80 1.56
CA MET A 94 5.93 -2.37 1.29
C MET A 94 5.77 -2.15 -0.20
N CYS A 95 4.84 -1.30 -0.58
CA CYS A 95 4.54 -0.95 -1.97
C CYS A 95 4.77 0.54 -2.21
N SER A 96 5.35 0.86 -3.36
CA SER A 96 5.32 2.19 -3.97
C SER A 96 4.49 2.08 -5.25
N ASP A 97 3.27 2.60 -5.21
CA ASP A 97 2.33 2.59 -6.33
C ASP A 97 2.18 3.98 -6.93
N GLN A 98 2.91 4.19 -8.02
CA GLN A 98 2.85 5.36 -8.88
C GLN A 98 1.93 5.18 -10.09
N SER A 99 1.04 4.17 -10.12
CA SER A 99 0.13 3.97 -11.25
C SER A 99 -0.84 5.13 -11.49
N ARG A 100 -1.01 6.01 -10.49
CA ARG A 100 -1.76 7.27 -10.54
C ARG A 100 -0.89 8.50 -10.25
N SER A 101 0.44 8.40 -10.35
CA SER A 101 1.34 9.51 -10.00
C SER A 101 1.22 10.72 -10.92
N SER A 102 0.76 10.51 -12.16
CA SER A 102 0.59 11.59 -13.12
C SER A 102 -0.51 11.29 -14.15
N LEU A 103 -1.15 12.33 -14.69
CA LEU A 103 -2.03 12.26 -15.85
C LEU A 103 -1.26 12.11 -17.17
N GLU A 104 0.02 12.49 -17.20
CA GLU A 104 0.88 12.33 -18.38
C GLU A 104 1.08 10.84 -18.70
N ARG A 105 0.78 10.44 -19.94
CA ARG A 105 0.76 9.03 -20.36
C ARG A 105 2.15 8.49 -20.69
N GLY A 106 3.10 9.35 -21.06
CA GLY A 106 4.47 8.96 -21.42
C GLY A 106 5.36 8.60 -20.23
N ASN A 107 4.96 8.90 -19.00
CA ASN A 107 5.73 8.57 -17.81
C ASN A 107 5.72 7.05 -17.54
N ASP A 108 6.88 6.51 -17.15
CA ASP A 108 6.94 5.19 -16.52
C ASP A 108 6.27 5.26 -15.15
N LYS A 109 5.29 4.37 -14.95
CA LYS A 109 4.47 4.26 -13.73
C LYS A 109 4.51 2.85 -13.15
N THR A 110 5.60 2.12 -13.41
CA THR A 110 5.83 0.77 -12.91
C THR A 110 5.76 0.76 -11.39
N THR A 111 4.77 0.10 -10.80
CA THR A 111 4.68 -0.11 -9.35
C THR A 111 5.88 -0.92 -8.86
N TYR A 112 6.41 -0.57 -7.69
CA TYR A 112 7.50 -1.28 -7.01
C TYR A 112 7.04 -1.88 -5.68
N GLY A 113 7.75 -2.92 -5.23
CA GLY A 113 7.47 -3.56 -3.95
C GLY A 113 8.70 -4.25 -3.34
N ALA A 114 8.70 -4.38 -2.02
CA ALA A 114 9.71 -5.11 -1.26
C ALA A 114 9.06 -5.87 -0.08
N PHE A 115 9.64 -7.01 0.29
CA PHE A 115 9.36 -7.62 1.60
C PHE A 115 10.19 -6.92 2.68
N LEU A 116 9.60 -6.72 3.85
CA LEU A 116 10.26 -6.17 5.05
C LEU A 116 10.57 -7.26 6.07
#